data_AF-A0AA38HUN1-F1
#
_entry.id   AF-A0AA38HUN1-F1
#
_cell.length_a   1.000
_cell.length_b   1.000
_cell.length_c   1.000
_cell.angle_alpha   90.00
_cell.angle_beta   90.00
_cell.angle_gamma   90.00
#
_symmetry.space_group_name_H-M   'P 1'
#
loop_
_entity.id
_entity.type
_entity.pdbx_description
1 polymer ?
#
loop_
_entity_poly.entity_id
_entity_poly.type
_entity_poly.pdbx_seq_one_letter_code
_entity_poly.pdbx_strand_id
1 'polypeptide(L)'
;MFGLFLLTGYGSMNEFLNKRGRSDTDLCGCGRVENVWHIVFECGLYDEERKSCEWPGWIGEEEKRFERLLKSKEMYERLMRFVERVFKKRRRMREGVKE
;
A
#
# COMPACT_ATOMS: atom_id res chain seq x y z
N MET A 1 9.19 -18.56 -1.33
CA MET A 1 9.91 -17.61 -2.22
C MET A 1 9.00 -16.40 -2.39
N PHE A 2 9.45 -15.20 -2.00
CA PHE A 2 8.66 -13.98 -2.20
C PHE A 2 8.85 -13.47 -3.63
N GLY A 3 7.75 -13.24 -4.36
CA GLY A 3 7.79 -12.88 -5.79
C GLY A 3 8.35 -11.47 -6.05
N LEU A 4 8.78 -11.20 -7.29
CA LEU A 4 9.43 -9.95 -7.65
C LEU A 4 8.40 -8.80 -7.78
N PHE A 5 8.28 -7.99 -6.72
CA PHE A 5 7.36 -6.85 -6.67
C PHE A 5 7.99 -5.56 -7.21
N LEU A 6 7.29 -4.89 -8.14
CA LEU A 6 7.80 -3.73 -8.85
C LEU A 6 7.27 -2.43 -8.20
N LEU A 7 8.15 -1.70 -7.53
CA LEU A 7 7.80 -0.47 -6.80
C LEU A 7 7.57 0.70 -7.77
N THR A 8 6.31 1.05 -8.00
CA THR A 8 5.91 2.28 -8.72
C THR A 8 5.90 3.49 -7.76
N GLY A 9 5.60 4.68 -8.28
CA GLY A 9 5.52 5.92 -7.47
C GLY A 9 4.49 5.89 -6.33
N TYR A 10 3.49 5.01 -6.39
CA TYR A 10 2.50 4.78 -5.33
C TYR A 10 2.75 3.48 -4.53
N GLY A 11 3.92 2.86 -4.68
CA GLY A 11 4.25 1.53 -4.17
C GLY A 11 4.13 0.43 -5.24
N SER A 12 4.29 -0.83 -4.85
CA SER A 12 3.86 -1.95 -5.71
C SER A 12 2.35 -2.15 -5.55
N MET A 13 1.70 -2.48 -6.66
CA MET A 13 0.30 -2.87 -6.76
C MET A 13 0.28 -4.21 -7.49
N ASN A 14 0.78 -5.26 -6.84
CA ASN A 14 1.08 -6.52 -7.52
C ASN A 14 -0.14 -7.09 -8.25
N GLU A 15 -1.37 -6.92 -7.76
CA GLU A 15 -2.59 -7.32 -8.49
C GLU A 15 -2.69 -6.64 -9.87
N PHE A 16 -2.48 -5.32 -9.95
CA PHE A 16 -2.55 -4.54 -11.19
C PHE A 16 -1.42 -4.91 -12.16
N LEU A 17 -0.24 -5.27 -11.63
CA LEU A 17 0.95 -5.63 -12.39
C LEU A 17 0.87 -7.07 -12.92
N ASN A 18 0.45 -8.01 -12.08
CA ASN A 18 0.27 -9.43 -12.41
C ASN A 18 -0.77 -9.62 -13.53
N LYS A 19 -1.91 -8.92 -13.43
CA LYS A 19 -2.94 -8.81 -14.50
C LYS A 19 -2.43 -8.25 -15.84
N ARG A 20 -1.16 -7.84 -15.93
CA ARG A 20 -0.48 -7.34 -17.14
C ARG A 20 0.86 -8.04 -17.43
N GLY A 21 1.18 -9.14 -16.74
CA GLY A 21 2.47 -9.84 -16.88
C GLY A 21 3.68 -9.00 -16.44
N ARG A 22 3.52 -8.13 -15.44
CA ARG A 22 4.55 -7.22 -14.91
C ARG A 22 4.97 -7.49 -13.45
N SER A 23 4.45 -8.54 -12.84
CA SER A 23 4.95 -9.12 -11.57
C SER A 23 4.52 -10.59 -11.48
N ASP A 24 5.40 -11.44 -10.95
CA ASP A 24 5.23 -12.90 -10.89
C ASP A 24 4.18 -13.36 -9.85
N THR A 25 3.68 -12.43 -9.05
CA THR A 25 2.65 -12.64 -8.03
C THR A 25 1.69 -11.46 -8.01
N ASP A 26 0.47 -11.68 -7.56
CA ASP A 26 -0.51 -10.64 -7.20
C ASP A 26 -0.48 -10.29 -5.70
N LEU A 27 0.25 -11.07 -4.89
CA LEU A 27 0.20 -11.01 -3.43
C LEU A 27 1.05 -9.89 -2.83
N CYS A 28 0.62 -9.39 -1.68
CA CYS A 28 1.39 -8.57 -0.77
C CYS A 28 2.26 -9.47 0.14
N GLY A 29 3.28 -8.90 0.79
CA GLY A 29 4.12 -9.61 1.76
C GLY A 29 3.38 -10.20 2.98
N CYS A 30 2.09 -9.88 3.18
CA CYS A 30 1.25 -10.52 4.20
C CYS A 30 0.44 -11.74 3.71
N GLY A 31 0.59 -12.14 2.44
CA GLY A 31 -0.10 -13.29 1.85
C GLY A 31 -1.52 -13.03 1.30
N ARG A 32 -2.05 -11.79 1.43
CA ARG A 32 -3.28 -11.36 0.75
C ARG A 32 -2.98 -10.58 -0.54
N VAL A 33 -3.93 -10.56 -1.47
CA VAL A 33 -3.84 -9.84 -2.76
C VAL A 33 -3.47 -8.36 -2.57
N GLU A 34 -2.47 -7.87 -3.30
CA GLU A 34 -2.02 -6.49 -3.25
C GLU A 34 -2.79 -5.59 -4.21
N ASN A 35 -3.99 -5.19 -3.78
CA ASN A 35 -4.73 -4.06 -4.33
C ASN A 35 -4.56 -2.80 -3.45
N VAL A 36 -5.01 -1.65 -3.94
CA VAL A 36 -4.84 -0.37 -3.21
C VAL A 36 -5.64 -0.31 -1.91
N TRP A 37 -6.81 -0.96 -1.84
CA TRP A 37 -7.65 -0.99 -0.63
C TRP A 37 -6.95 -1.73 0.51
N HIS A 38 -6.42 -2.90 0.19
CA HIS A 38 -5.66 -3.75 1.09
C HIS A 38 -4.49 -2.98 1.73
N ILE A 39 -3.67 -2.28 0.93
CA ILE A 39 -2.53 -1.53 1.44
C ILE A 39 -2.95 -0.35 2.31
N VAL A 40 -3.92 0.45 1.84
CA VAL A 40 -4.29 1.72 2.49
C VAL A 40 -5.23 1.51 3.69
N PHE A 41 -5.81 0.33 3.92
CA PHE A 41 -6.70 0.07 5.07
C PHE A 41 -6.38 -1.18 5.89
N GLU A 42 -6.11 -2.32 5.27
CA GLU A 42 -6.24 -3.64 5.94
C GLU A 42 -4.93 -4.34 6.26
N CYS A 43 -3.86 -4.02 5.53
CA CYS A 43 -2.63 -4.79 5.54
C CYS A 43 -1.88 -4.55 6.84
N GLY A 44 -1.90 -5.51 7.78
CA GLY A 44 -1.35 -5.34 9.14
C GLY A 44 0.13 -4.97 9.18
N LEU A 45 0.90 -5.29 8.12
CA LEU A 45 2.28 -4.83 7.92
C LEU A 45 2.42 -3.30 7.97
N TYR A 46 1.34 -2.56 7.75
CA TYR A 46 1.29 -1.10 7.69
C TYR A 46 0.39 -0.45 8.75
N ASP A 47 0.02 -1.17 9.82
CA ASP A 47 -0.75 -0.59 10.94
C ASP A 47 0.02 0.49 11.70
N GLU A 48 1.33 0.32 11.86
CA GLU A 48 2.20 1.32 12.48
C GLU A 48 2.26 2.59 11.63
N GLU A 49 2.41 2.44 10.31
CA GLU A 49 2.41 3.55 9.36
C GLU A 49 1.08 4.30 9.38
N ARG A 50 -0.07 3.57 9.36
CA ARG A 50 -1.41 4.15 9.52
C ARG A 50 -1.52 4.96 10.81
N LYS A 51 -1.18 4.37 11.96
CA LYS A 51 -1.21 5.04 13.28
C LYS A 51 -0.32 6.30 13.29
N SER A 52 0.90 6.19 12.75
CA SER A 52 1.88 7.30 12.69
C SER A 52 1.54 8.44 11.73
N CYS A 53 0.49 8.28 10.91
CA CYS A 53 -0.03 9.29 9.99
C CYS A 53 -1.42 9.80 10.38
N GLU A 54 -1.91 9.46 11.58
CA GLU A 54 -3.29 9.72 12.03
C GLU A 54 -4.33 9.19 11.03
N TRP A 55 -4.05 8.05 10.40
CA TRP A 55 -4.92 7.51 9.36
C TRP A 55 -6.27 7.13 9.97
N PRO A 56 -7.41 7.65 9.46
CA PRO A 56 -8.70 7.62 10.16
C PRO A 56 -9.41 6.25 10.12
N GLY A 57 -8.68 5.15 9.87
CA GLY A 57 -9.25 3.81 9.78
C GLY A 57 -10.24 3.65 8.63
N TRP A 58 -11.11 2.66 8.71
CA TRP A 58 -12.12 2.38 7.68
C TRP A 58 -13.31 3.37 7.80
N ILE A 59 -13.62 4.09 6.71
CA ILE A 59 -14.72 5.07 6.68
C ILE A 59 -15.71 4.73 5.56
N GLY A 60 -16.80 4.05 5.91
CA GLY A 60 -17.96 3.84 5.03
C GLY A 60 -17.76 2.85 3.87
N GLU A 61 -18.63 2.94 2.86
CA GLU A 61 -18.64 2.10 1.65
C GLU A 61 -17.43 2.39 0.75
N GLU A 62 -16.88 1.34 0.11
CA GLU A 62 -15.62 1.40 -0.64
C GLU A 62 -15.60 2.46 -1.76
N GLU A 63 -16.59 2.46 -2.65
CA GLU A 63 -16.53 3.27 -3.88
C GLU A 63 -16.42 4.79 -3.60
N LYS A 64 -17.16 5.28 -2.60
CA LYS A 64 -17.16 6.69 -2.16
C LYS A 64 -15.92 7.06 -1.35
N ARG A 65 -15.09 6.09 -0.97
CA ARG A 65 -14.00 6.24 -0.01
C ARG A 65 -12.76 6.92 -0.62
N PHE A 66 -12.31 6.51 -1.82
CA PHE A 66 -11.11 7.11 -2.44
C PHE A 66 -11.35 8.55 -2.92
N GLU A 67 -12.52 8.86 -3.48
CA GLU A 67 -12.87 10.24 -3.82
C GLU A 67 -12.80 11.18 -2.61
N ARG A 68 -13.28 10.74 -1.45
CA ARG A 68 -13.24 11.51 -0.20
C ARG A 68 -11.81 11.76 0.29
N LEU A 69 -10.87 10.85 0.03
CA LEU A 69 -9.44 11.09 0.30
C LEU A 69 -8.88 12.23 -0.56
N LEU A 70 -9.26 12.28 -1.84
CA LEU A 70 -8.75 13.26 -2.81
C LEU A 70 -9.47 14.62 -2.72
N LYS A 71 -10.71 14.65 -2.21
CA LYS A 71 -11.54 15.86 -2.06
C LYS A 71 -11.16 16.75 -0.86
N SER A 72 -10.27 16.30 0.04
CA SER A 72 -9.72 17.12 1.14
C SER A 72 -8.20 17.17 1.07
N LYS A 73 -7.63 18.39 1.07
CA LYS A 73 -6.18 18.62 1.10
C LYS A 73 -5.52 17.96 2.31
N GLU A 74 -6.11 18.08 3.49
CA GLU A 74 -5.61 17.45 4.73
C GLU A 74 -5.55 15.92 4.60
N MET A 75 -6.58 15.33 3.99
CA MET A 75 -6.68 13.87 3.83
C MET A 75 -5.73 13.35 2.73
N TYR A 76 -5.56 14.12 1.65
CA TYR A 76 -4.53 13.87 0.63
C TYR A 76 -3.12 13.95 1.23
N GLU A 77 -2.84 14.94 2.08
CA GLU A 77 -1.56 15.04 2.78
C GLU A 77 -1.33 13.86 3.74
N ARG A 78 -2.35 13.41 4.49
CA ARG A 78 -2.27 12.17 5.29
C ARG A 78 -1.96 10.95 4.41
N LEU A 79 -2.60 10.84 3.23
CA LEU A 79 -2.38 9.75 2.29
C LEU A 79 -0.95 9.76 1.74
N MET A 80 -0.43 10.92 1.34
CA MET A 80 0.94 11.05 0.84
C MET A 80 1.98 10.74 1.92
N ARG A 81 1.78 11.20 3.17
CA ARG A 81 2.61 10.83 4.32
C ARG A 81 2.59 9.31 4.58
N PHE A 82 1.42 8.68 4.46
CA PHE A 82 1.27 7.23 4.62
C PHE A 82 2.00 6.45 3.51
N VAL A 83 1.77 6.80 2.23
CA VAL A 83 2.42 6.16 1.07
C VAL A 83 3.94 6.29 1.15
N GLU A 84 4.47 7.45 1.53
CA GLU A 84 5.91 7.66 1.70
C GLU A 84 6.50 6.72 2.79
N ARG A 85 5.80 6.54 3.92
CA ARG A 85 6.23 5.62 4.97
C ARG A 85 6.16 4.15 4.54
N VAL A 86 5.08 3.73 3.88
CA VAL A 86 4.94 2.36 3.32
C VAL A 86 6.06 2.08 2.33
N PHE A 87 6.39 3.03 1.46
CA PHE A 87 7.48 2.93 0.49
C PHE A 87 8.85 2.83 1.17
N LYS A 88 9.10 3.61 2.23
CA LYS A 88 10.31 3.49 3.07
C LYS A 88 10.40 2.13 3.78
N LYS A 89 9.28 1.59 4.32
CA LYS A 89 9.23 0.25 4.93
C LYS A 89 9.54 -0.84 3.90
N ARG A 90 8.93 -0.77 2.71
CA ARG A 90 9.15 -1.71 1.59
C ARG A 90 10.59 -1.72 1.08
N ARG A 91 11.24 -0.55 0.97
CA ARG A 91 12.68 -0.48 0.63
C ARG A 91 13.55 -1.20 1.65
N ARG A 92 13.38 -0.91 2.95
CA ARG A 92 14.08 -1.60 4.04
C ARG A 92 13.85 -3.11 4.03
N MET A 93 12.61 -3.55 3.83
CA MET A 93 12.26 -4.97 3.71
C MET A 93 12.95 -5.65 2.51
N ARG A 94 13.18 -4.95 1.40
CA ARG A 94 13.93 -5.48 0.24
C ARG A 94 15.44 -5.44 0.46
N GLU A 95 15.95 -4.40 1.11
CA GLU A 95 17.38 -4.19 1.36
C GLU A 95 17.93 -5.13 2.44
N GLY A 96 17.10 -5.49 3.44
CA GLY A 96 17.41 -6.48 4.48
C GLY A 96 17.20 -7.94 4.09
N VAL A 97 16.81 -8.22 2.84
CA VAL A 97 16.69 -9.59 2.26
C VAL A 97 17.84 -9.83 1.27
N LYS A 98 19.03 -9.32 1.62
CA LYS A 98 20.30 -9.65 0.96
C LYS A 98 21.01 -10.72 1.79
N GLU A 99 20.74 -11.97 1.44
CA GLU A 99 21.65 -13.09 1.67
C GLU A 99 22.69 -13.14 0.54
#